data_AF-A0A514XM69-F1
#
_entry.id   AF-A0A514XM69-F1
#
_cell.length_a   1.000
_cell.length_b   1.000
_cell.length_c   1.000
_cell.angle_alpha   90.00
_cell.angle_beta   90.00
_cell.angle_gamma   90.00
#
_symmetry.space_group_name_H-M   'P 1'
#
loop_
_entity.id
_entity.type
_entity.pdbx_description
1 polymer ?
#
loop_
_entity_poly.entity_id
_entity_poly.type
_entity_poly.pdbx_seq_one_letter_code
_entity_poly.pdbx_strand_id
1 'polypeptide(L)'
;MRYFYLNISMGWLMNTSVFMFKDFRKFLLDIVKSPATGRGIQARWAAATLCQPAYISHVLKGRAEFSLEQAEALSNYLNLKPKEKEYFLNLIQYSRAGTSSLKSYLKSKLDAQKAEFDNLKQRINIESKMNLEDQILYYSRWQYSAVHMCVMLPEMSTVQKISQRLSISTQEAEEALEILLRLGLIAKTSSGWKVTNTAMHLENNSPLLKSLHTQWRLKSIDAISLLRTKQDLRYSGCVALARTDLEQIKEILTQAIEKSIAQVLPSPEETLAVMNVDFFEI
;
A
#
# COMPACT_ATOMS: atom_id res chain seq x y z
N MET A 1 21.14 -2.74 0.90
CA MET A 1 20.30 -1.65 1.45
C MET A 1 19.27 -1.29 0.37
N ARG A 2 18.30 -2.19 0.16
CA ARG A 2 17.30 -2.12 -0.91
C ARG A 2 15.92 -2.05 -0.26
N TYR A 3 15.37 -0.85 -0.16
CA TYR A 3 13.94 -0.65 0.12
C TYR A 3 13.47 0.47 -0.81
N PHE A 4 13.03 0.07 -1.99
CA PHE A 4 12.61 0.95 -3.08
C PHE A 4 11.29 0.46 -3.63
N TYR A 5 10.24 0.44 -2.82
CA TYR A 5 8.89 0.45 -3.38
C TYR A 5 8.17 1.58 -2.74
N LEU A 6 7.57 2.37 -3.62
CA LEU A 6 6.44 3.21 -3.32
C LEU A 6 5.56 2.48 -2.28
N ASN A 7 5.75 2.76 -1.00
CA ASN A 7 4.68 2.69 0.00
C ASN A 7 3.75 3.89 -0.26
N ILE A 8 3.44 4.13 -1.53
CA ILE A 8 2.49 5.11 -1.99
C ILE A 8 1.44 4.26 -2.71
N SER A 9 0.31 4.07 -2.03
CA SER A 9 -0.90 3.32 -2.42
C SER A 9 -1.16 1.93 -1.81
N MET A 10 -0.21 1.25 -1.15
CA MET A 10 -0.58 -0.02 -0.49
C MET A 10 -1.44 0.17 0.77
N GLY A 11 -1.36 1.32 1.42
CA GLY A 11 -2.13 1.52 2.64
C GLY A 11 -3.61 1.83 2.41
N TRP A 12 -4.08 1.90 1.16
CA TRP A 12 -5.51 1.82 0.85
C TRP A 12 -6.06 0.39 0.92
N LEU A 13 -5.21 -0.64 0.77
CA LEU A 13 -5.68 -2.02 0.65
C LEU A 13 -5.81 -2.75 1.99
N MET A 14 -5.21 -2.24 3.06
CA MET A 14 -5.46 -2.69 4.44
C MET A 14 -5.19 -1.54 5.43
N ASN A 15 -5.99 -0.47 5.40
CA ASN A 15 -5.77 0.65 6.33
C ASN A 15 -6.16 0.34 7.79
N THR A 16 -6.71 -0.84 8.04
CA THR A 16 -7.10 -1.30 9.36
C THR A 16 -6.27 -2.50 9.71
N SER A 17 -5.06 -2.27 10.25
CA SER A 17 -4.31 -3.36 10.85
C SER A 17 -4.92 -3.73 12.20
N VAL A 18 -5.08 -5.03 12.47
CA VAL A 18 -5.65 -5.53 13.72
C VAL A 18 -4.87 -5.04 14.95
N PHE A 19 -3.56 -4.75 14.82
CA PHE A 19 -2.71 -4.20 15.88
C PHE A 19 -3.17 -2.82 16.41
N MET A 20 -4.01 -2.11 15.68
CA MET A 20 -4.60 -0.85 16.13
C MET A 20 -5.70 -1.04 17.18
N PHE A 21 -6.19 -2.27 17.37
CA PHE A 21 -7.35 -2.56 18.20
C PHE A 21 -6.96 -3.32 19.46
N LYS A 22 -7.63 -2.98 20.57
CA LYS A 22 -7.58 -3.74 21.83
C LYS A 22 -8.74 -4.74 21.95
N ASP A 23 -9.66 -4.73 20.99
CA ASP A 23 -10.87 -5.54 20.96
C ASP A 23 -11.12 -5.95 19.51
N PHE A 24 -11.17 -7.26 19.27
CA PHE A 24 -11.37 -7.82 17.94
C PHE A 24 -12.73 -7.41 17.34
N ARG A 25 -13.76 -7.14 18.17
CA ARG A 25 -15.07 -6.68 17.68
C ARG A 25 -14.98 -5.31 17.06
N LYS A 26 -14.19 -4.41 17.65
CA LYS A 26 -13.96 -3.07 17.10
C LYS A 26 -13.25 -3.15 15.75
N PHE A 27 -12.26 -4.04 15.64
CA PHE A 27 -11.58 -4.33 14.38
C PHE A 27 -12.58 -4.82 13.31
N LEU A 28 -13.41 -5.81 13.64
CA LEU A 28 -14.42 -6.32 12.71
C LEU A 28 -15.49 -5.27 12.36
N LEU A 29 -15.95 -4.47 13.32
CA LEU A 29 -16.91 -3.40 13.06
C LEU A 29 -16.34 -2.31 12.15
N ASP A 30 -15.04 -2.02 12.26
CA ASP A 30 -14.35 -1.08 11.38
C ASP A 30 -14.35 -1.61 9.94
N ILE A 31 -14.04 -2.90 9.76
CA ILE A 31 -14.14 -3.59 8.47
C ILE A 31 -15.58 -3.52 7.92
N VAL A 32 -16.61 -3.76 8.74
CA VAL A 32 -18.02 -3.69 8.30
C VAL A 32 -18.46 -2.29 7.88
N LYS A 33 -17.92 -1.25 8.53
CA LYS A 33 -18.28 0.15 8.26
C LYS A 33 -17.53 0.74 7.07
N SER A 34 -16.46 0.10 6.62
CA SER A 34 -15.70 0.55 5.46
C SER A 34 -16.60 0.62 4.22
N PRO A 35 -16.59 1.72 3.44
CA PRO A 35 -17.34 1.80 2.19
C PRO A 35 -16.94 0.71 1.18
N ALA A 36 -15.72 0.17 1.31
CA ALA A 36 -15.16 -0.85 0.44
C ALA A 36 -15.68 -2.27 0.70
N THR A 37 -16.32 -2.58 1.83
CA THR A 37 -16.72 -3.97 2.15
C THR A 37 -18.10 -4.37 1.61
N GLY A 38 -18.87 -3.40 1.12
CA GLY A 38 -20.19 -3.61 0.52
C GLY A 38 -21.25 -4.17 1.49
N ARG A 39 -22.47 -4.37 0.97
CA ARG A 39 -23.55 -5.02 1.75
C ARG A 39 -23.30 -6.53 1.86
N GLY A 40 -23.76 -7.15 2.95
CA GLY A 40 -23.76 -8.61 3.11
C GLY A 40 -22.48 -9.25 3.66
N ILE A 41 -21.48 -8.47 4.10
CA ILE A 41 -20.22 -9.01 4.64
C ILE A 41 -20.41 -9.96 5.83
N GLN A 42 -21.36 -9.67 6.73
CA GLN A 42 -21.65 -10.55 7.86
C GLN A 42 -22.18 -11.92 7.43
N ALA A 43 -22.92 -11.99 6.31
CA ALA A 43 -23.38 -13.27 5.76
C ALA A 43 -22.22 -14.08 5.16
N ARG A 44 -21.24 -13.40 4.53
CA ARG A 44 -20.03 -14.06 4.03
C ARG A 44 -19.14 -14.56 5.17
N TRP A 45 -19.00 -13.79 6.24
CA TRP A 45 -18.31 -14.25 7.46
C TRP A 45 -19.02 -15.44 8.10
N ALA A 46 -20.35 -15.44 8.11
CA ALA A 46 -21.13 -16.57 8.60
C ALA A 46 -20.83 -17.84 7.78
N ALA A 47 -20.83 -17.74 6.45
CA ALA A 47 -20.46 -18.85 5.57
C ALA A 47 -19.01 -19.33 5.82
N ALA A 48 -18.05 -18.41 5.88
CA ALA A 48 -16.65 -18.73 6.11
C ALA A 48 -16.37 -19.39 7.47
N THR A 49 -17.13 -19.00 8.50
CA THR A 49 -17.01 -19.55 9.86
C THR A 49 -17.96 -20.73 10.12
N LEU A 50 -18.69 -21.19 9.10
CA LEU A 50 -19.70 -22.26 9.20
C LEU A 50 -20.76 -21.99 10.28
N CYS A 51 -21.19 -20.73 10.38
CA CYS A 51 -22.13 -20.23 11.37
C CYS A 51 -23.38 -19.62 10.72
N GLN A 52 -24.43 -19.39 11.52
CA GLN A 52 -25.59 -18.63 11.09
C GLN A 52 -25.30 -17.11 11.08
N PRO A 53 -25.84 -16.33 10.12
CA PRO A 53 -25.63 -14.87 10.09
C PRO A 53 -26.02 -14.14 11.38
N ALA A 54 -27.06 -14.62 12.07
CA ALA A 54 -27.46 -14.10 13.37
C ALA A 54 -26.35 -14.23 14.43
N TYR A 55 -25.58 -15.33 14.40
CA TYR A 55 -24.47 -15.56 15.32
C TYR A 55 -23.37 -14.51 15.15
N ILE A 56 -23.01 -14.14 13.91
CA ILE A 56 -22.05 -13.06 13.63
C ILE A 56 -22.54 -11.75 14.25
N SER A 57 -23.82 -11.41 14.06
CA SER A 57 -24.43 -10.24 14.69
C SER A 57 -24.38 -10.29 16.22
N HIS A 58 -24.58 -11.47 16.84
CA HIS A 58 -24.43 -11.64 18.28
C HIS A 58 -22.99 -11.43 18.76
N VAL A 59 -21.99 -11.96 18.04
CA VAL A 59 -20.58 -11.76 18.36
C VAL A 59 -20.20 -10.28 18.28
N LEU A 60 -20.57 -9.59 17.20
CA LEU A 60 -20.28 -8.16 17.01
C LEU A 60 -20.95 -7.27 18.08
N LYS A 61 -22.11 -7.69 18.61
CA LYS A 61 -22.82 -7.01 19.70
C LYS A 61 -22.31 -7.43 21.10
N GLY A 62 -21.29 -8.28 21.19
CA GLY A 62 -20.75 -8.75 22.47
C GLY A 62 -21.63 -9.76 23.22
N ARG A 63 -22.61 -10.37 22.54
CA ARG A 63 -23.52 -11.38 23.10
C ARG A 63 -23.02 -12.82 22.92
N ALA A 64 -21.97 -12.99 22.11
CA ALA A 64 -21.31 -14.26 21.85
C ALA A 64 -19.81 -14.02 21.63
N GLU A 65 -19.06 -15.13 21.58
CA GLU A 65 -17.62 -15.18 21.35
C GLU A 65 -17.30 -16.23 20.30
N PHE A 66 -16.33 -15.96 19.42
CA PHE A 66 -15.85 -16.95 18.46
C PHE A 66 -15.08 -18.09 19.14
N SER A 67 -15.24 -19.31 18.62
CA SER A 67 -14.28 -20.40 18.84
C SER A 67 -12.94 -20.08 18.17
N LEU A 68 -11.87 -20.81 18.53
CA LEU A 68 -10.57 -20.59 17.88
C LEU A 68 -10.61 -21.05 16.43
N GLU A 69 -11.36 -22.10 16.13
CA GLU A 69 -11.60 -22.63 14.79
C GLU A 69 -12.36 -21.61 13.93
N GLN A 70 -13.40 -20.97 14.48
CA GLN A 70 -14.12 -19.90 13.79
C GLN A 70 -13.23 -18.67 13.58
N ALA A 71 -12.42 -18.32 14.59
CA ALA A 71 -11.49 -17.20 14.49
C ALA A 71 -10.39 -17.46 13.45
N GLU A 72 -9.88 -18.68 13.36
CA GLU A 72 -8.91 -19.13 12.38
C GLU A 72 -9.51 -19.05 10.97
N ALA A 73 -10.70 -19.62 10.77
CA ALA A 73 -11.41 -19.56 9.49
C ALA A 73 -11.69 -18.11 9.05
N LEU A 74 -12.13 -17.26 9.99
CA LEU A 74 -12.35 -15.84 9.72
C LEU A 74 -11.04 -15.11 9.39
N SER A 75 -9.93 -15.42 10.07
CA SER A 75 -8.63 -14.81 9.79
C SER A 75 -8.13 -15.14 8.37
N ASN A 76 -8.38 -16.37 7.90
CA ASN A 76 -8.07 -16.78 6.53
C ASN A 76 -8.98 -16.06 5.53
N TYR A 77 -10.28 -15.96 5.81
CA TYR A 77 -11.22 -15.20 4.98
C TYR A 77 -10.82 -13.72 4.85
N LEU A 78 -10.31 -13.13 5.93
CA LEU A 78 -9.82 -11.75 5.95
C LEU A 78 -8.40 -11.59 5.39
N ASN A 79 -7.77 -12.68 4.91
CA ASN A 79 -6.40 -12.70 4.41
C ASN A 79 -5.38 -12.10 5.38
N LEU A 80 -5.55 -12.31 6.69
CA LEU A 80 -4.63 -11.77 7.69
C LEU A 80 -3.24 -12.38 7.55
N LYS A 81 -2.21 -11.54 7.61
CA LYS A 81 -0.81 -11.98 7.60
C LYS A 81 -0.51 -12.83 8.85
N PRO A 82 0.51 -13.70 8.85
CA PRO A 82 0.79 -14.61 9.97
C PRO A 82 0.83 -13.94 11.35
N LYS A 83 1.48 -12.78 11.48
CA LYS A 83 1.54 -12.01 12.74
C LYS A 83 0.19 -11.38 13.12
N GLU A 84 -0.56 -10.89 12.14
CA GLU A 84 -1.90 -10.31 12.36
C GLU A 84 -2.91 -11.40 12.76
N LYS A 85 -2.85 -12.56 12.12
CA LYS A 85 -3.62 -13.75 12.49
C LYS A 85 -3.34 -14.14 13.94
N GLU A 86 -2.07 -14.24 14.33
CA GLU A 86 -1.72 -14.58 15.72
C GLU A 86 -2.26 -13.53 16.72
N TYR A 87 -2.11 -12.24 16.40
CA TYR A 87 -2.63 -11.16 17.24
C TYR A 87 -4.16 -11.19 17.37
N PHE A 88 -4.86 -11.42 16.26
CA PHE A 88 -6.31 -11.56 16.21
C PHE A 88 -6.81 -12.72 17.07
N LEU A 89 -6.17 -13.89 16.97
CA LEU A 89 -6.48 -15.05 17.82
C LEU A 89 -6.23 -14.75 19.30
N ASN A 90 -5.15 -14.03 19.64
CA ASN A 90 -4.87 -13.62 21.02
C ASN A 90 -5.90 -12.61 21.56
N LEU A 91 -6.43 -11.69 20.73
CA LEU A 91 -7.50 -10.77 21.13
C LEU A 91 -8.78 -11.52 21.51
N ILE A 92 -9.14 -12.56 20.75
CA ILE A 92 -10.33 -13.38 21.03
C ILE A 92 -10.13 -14.20 22.30
N GLN A 93 -8.97 -14.84 22.46
CA GLN A 93 -8.65 -15.54 23.71
C GLN A 93 -8.68 -14.60 24.92
N TYR A 94 -8.17 -13.39 24.77
CA TYR A 94 -8.20 -12.38 25.83
C TYR A 94 -9.63 -11.96 26.19
N SER A 95 -10.51 -11.82 25.20
CA SER A 95 -11.94 -11.54 25.41
C SER A 95 -12.63 -12.68 26.18
N ARG A 96 -12.29 -13.93 25.86
CA ARG A 96 -12.86 -15.15 26.46
C ARG A 96 -12.29 -15.51 27.83
N ALA A 97 -11.13 -14.97 28.21
CA ALA A 97 -10.44 -15.33 29.44
C ALA A 97 -11.27 -14.96 30.69
N GLY A 98 -11.70 -15.99 31.43
CA GLY A 98 -12.51 -15.82 32.65
C GLY A 98 -11.69 -15.63 33.94
N THR A 99 -10.41 -16.03 33.95
CA THR A 99 -9.54 -15.88 35.13
C THR A 99 -8.63 -14.67 35.01
N SER A 100 -8.35 -14.02 36.13
CA SER A 100 -7.45 -12.86 36.20
C SER A 100 -6.02 -13.20 35.75
N SER A 101 -5.52 -14.38 36.12
CA SER A 101 -4.19 -14.85 35.73
C SER A 101 -4.03 -15.02 34.22
N LEU A 102 -4.99 -15.70 33.57
CA LEU A 102 -4.97 -15.90 32.11
C LEU A 102 -5.14 -14.57 31.37
N LYS A 103 -6.01 -13.69 31.88
CA LYS A 103 -6.23 -12.37 31.28
C LYS A 103 -4.95 -11.52 31.33
N SER A 104 -4.23 -11.52 32.44
CA SER A 104 -2.92 -10.84 32.56
C SER A 104 -1.86 -11.43 31.63
N TYR A 105 -1.79 -12.75 31.51
CA TYR A 105 -0.86 -13.43 30.59
C TYR A 105 -1.14 -13.08 29.12
N LEU A 106 -2.40 -13.14 28.68
CA LEU A 106 -2.76 -12.79 27.31
C LEU A 106 -2.57 -11.29 27.04
N LYS A 107 -2.80 -10.45 28.05
CA LYS A 107 -2.56 -9.01 27.96
C LYS A 107 -1.08 -8.70 27.73
N SER A 108 -0.17 -9.33 28.48
CA SER A 108 1.27 -9.12 28.28
C SER A 108 1.73 -9.62 26.90
N LYS A 109 1.19 -10.75 26.43
CA LYS A 109 1.46 -11.24 25.07
C LYS A 109 1.00 -10.25 23.99
N LEU A 110 -0.22 -9.73 24.11
CA LEU A 110 -0.76 -8.70 23.20
C LEU A 110 0.07 -7.42 23.23
N ASP A 111 0.50 -6.98 24.42
CA ASP A 111 1.32 -5.77 24.57
C ASP A 111 2.71 -5.94 23.95
N ALA A 112 3.32 -7.13 24.10
CA ALA A 112 4.59 -7.46 23.45
C ALA A 112 4.48 -7.47 21.91
N GLN A 113 3.46 -8.14 21.36
CA GLN A 113 3.21 -8.17 19.92
C GLN A 113 2.95 -6.76 19.36
N LYS A 114 2.21 -5.93 20.10
CA LYS A 114 1.96 -4.55 19.72
C LYS A 114 3.22 -3.70 19.78
N ALA A 115 4.02 -3.81 20.83
CA ALA A 115 5.30 -3.10 20.94
C ALA A 115 6.27 -3.49 19.83
N GLU A 116 6.32 -4.77 19.44
CA GLU A 116 7.10 -5.23 18.28
C GLU A 116 6.60 -4.60 16.99
N PHE A 117 5.28 -4.59 16.76
CA PHE A 117 4.67 -3.93 15.61
C PHE A 117 4.96 -2.43 15.58
N ASP A 118 4.81 -1.73 16.70
CA ASP A 118 5.05 -0.29 16.82
C ASP A 118 6.55 0.02 16.62
N ASN A 119 7.46 -0.81 17.11
CA ASN A 119 8.90 -0.68 16.85
C ASN A 119 9.25 -0.92 15.39
N LEU A 120 8.61 -1.91 14.73
CA LEU A 120 8.78 -2.13 13.29
C LEU A 120 8.22 -0.96 12.48
N LYS A 121 7.03 -0.46 12.84
CA LYS A 121 6.44 0.73 12.23
C LYS A 121 7.33 1.93 12.44
N GLN A 122 7.87 2.16 13.62
CA GLN A 122 8.85 3.21 13.88
C GLN A 122 10.11 3.01 13.04
N ARG A 123 10.69 1.80 12.95
CA ARG A 123 11.85 1.52 12.07
C ARG A 123 11.57 1.78 10.59
N ILE A 124 10.32 1.63 10.14
CA ILE A 124 9.89 1.92 8.78
C ILE A 124 9.51 3.40 8.59
N ASN A 125 9.01 4.07 9.64
CA ASN A 125 8.60 5.48 9.64
C ASN A 125 9.73 6.43 10.08
N ILE A 126 10.88 5.89 10.48
CA ILE A 126 12.12 6.63 10.68
C ILE A 126 12.57 7.08 9.29
N GLU A 127 12.30 8.37 9.03
CA GLU A 127 12.80 9.24 7.98
C GLU A 127 12.05 9.29 6.63
N SER A 128 10.82 9.84 6.62
CA SER A 128 10.57 10.88 5.62
C SER A 128 11.43 12.09 6.00
N LYS A 129 12.68 12.10 5.54
CA LYS A 129 13.65 13.20 5.75
C LYS A 129 13.22 14.53 5.13
N MET A 130 12.12 14.53 4.38
CA MET A 130 11.65 15.64 3.57
C MET A 130 10.46 16.35 4.23
N ASN A 131 10.55 17.67 4.39
CA ASN A 131 9.45 18.49 4.89
C ASN A 131 8.29 18.57 3.87
N LEU A 132 7.15 19.11 4.26
CA LEU A 132 5.96 19.17 3.41
C LEU A 132 6.16 20.00 2.14
N GLU A 133 6.89 21.12 2.20
CA GLU A 133 7.15 21.99 1.05
C GLU A 133 7.96 21.26 -0.04
N ASP A 134 9.00 20.56 0.39
CA ASP A 134 9.83 19.74 -0.47
C ASP A 134 9.05 18.54 -1.06
N GLN A 135 8.14 17.93 -0.28
CA GLN A 135 7.24 16.90 -0.79
C GLN A 135 6.29 17.46 -1.84
N ILE A 136 5.70 18.63 -1.61
CA ILE A 136 4.83 19.31 -2.58
C ILE A 136 5.59 19.52 -3.89
N LEU A 137 6.82 20.03 -3.81
CA LEU A 137 7.64 20.24 -5.00
C LEU A 137 7.90 18.91 -5.70
N TYR A 138 8.36 17.88 -4.98
CA TYR A 138 8.70 16.58 -5.54
C TYR A 138 7.51 15.93 -6.29
N TYR A 139 6.30 16.04 -5.75
CA TYR A 139 5.08 15.47 -6.35
C TYR A 139 4.32 16.42 -7.28
N SER A 140 4.84 17.63 -7.54
CA SER A 140 4.20 18.63 -8.41
C SER A 140 4.29 18.29 -9.89
N ARG A 141 5.34 17.57 -10.32
CA ARG A 141 5.63 17.21 -11.71
C ARG A 141 6.12 15.77 -11.79
N TRP A 142 5.58 14.96 -12.71
CA TRP A 142 6.00 13.55 -12.85
C TRP A 142 7.50 13.41 -13.19
N GLN A 143 8.07 14.41 -13.84
CA GLN A 143 9.48 14.46 -14.26
C GLN A 143 10.42 14.28 -13.07
N TYR A 144 10.14 14.88 -11.91
CA TYR A 144 11.03 14.79 -10.75
C TYR A 144 11.10 13.37 -10.22
N SER A 145 9.96 12.69 -10.14
CA SER A 145 9.90 11.28 -9.75
C SER A 145 10.55 10.38 -10.80
N ALA A 146 10.27 10.62 -12.08
CA ALA A 146 10.84 9.82 -13.17
C ALA A 146 12.36 9.97 -13.27
N VAL A 147 12.91 11.19 -13.18
CA VAL A 147 14.35 11.44 -13.19
C VAL A 147 15.01 10.81 -11.97
N HIS A 148 14.36 10.87 -10.80
CA HIS A 148 14.87 10.21 -9.59
C HIS A 148 15.00 8.70 -9.76
N MET A 149 14.04 8.03 -10.43
CA MET A 149 14.17 6.61 -10.76
C MET A 149 15.21 6.38 -11.86
N CYS A 150 15.29 7.31 -12.83
CA CYS A 150 16.15 7.19 -14.01
C CYS A 150 17.62 7.11 -13.61
N VAL A 151 18.05 7.93 -12.64
CA VAL A 151 19.44 7.95 -12.15
C VAL A 151 19.85 6.68 -11.38
N MET A 152 18.91 5.77 -11.09
CA MET A 152 19.25 4.45 -10.54
C MET A 152 19.79 3.50 -11.60
N LEU A 153 19.45 3.74 -12.88
CA LEU A 153 19.97 2.96 -13.98
C LEU A 153 21.45 3.32 -14.21
N PRO A 154 22.39 2.35 -14.21
CA PRO A 154 23.81 2.62 -14.33
C PRO A 154 24.20 3.45 -15.57
N GLU A 155 23.46 3.30 -16.66
CA GLU A 155 23.74 4.00 -17.91
C GLU A 155 23.29 5.47 -17.92
N MET A 156 22.43 5.90 -16.98
CA MET A 156 21.81 7.23 -16.94
C MET A 156 22.71 8.28 -16.28
N SER A 157 23.94 8.37 -16.78
CA SER A 157 25.02 9.21 -16.23
C SER A 157 25.08 10.64 -16.78
N THR A 158 24.24 10.99 -17.79
CA THR A 158 24.23 12.33 -18.38
C THR A 158 22.81 12.88 -18.56
N VAL A 159 22.69 14.21 -18.59
CA VAL A 159 21.44 14.94 -18.85
C VAL A 159 20.83 14.48 -20.18
N GLN A 160 21.65 14.33 -21.22
CA GLN A 160 21.21 13.97 -22.57
C GLN A 160 20.57 12.59 -22.59
N LYS A 161 21.14 11.61 -21.87
CA LYS A 161 20.58 10.26 -21.77
C LYS A 161 19.24 10.26 -21.03
N ILE A 162 19.13 11.03 -19.93
CA ILE A 162 17.90 11.18 -19.17
C ILE A 162 16.80 11.84 -20.03
N SER A 163 17.14 12.94 -20.70
CA SER A 163 16.25 13.66 -21.63
C SER A 163 15.74 12.74 -22.73
N GLN A 164 16.63 12.01 -23.40
CA GLN A 164 16.26 11.06 -24.46
C GLN A 164 15.37 9.93 -23.92
N ARG A 165 15.74 9.33 -22.77
CA ARG A 165 15.01 8.21 -22.17
C ARG A 165 13.59 8.59 -21.79
N LEU A 166 13.41 9.75 -21.15
CA LEU A 166 12.11 10.21 -20.66
C LEU A 166 11.32 10.99 -21.72
N SER A 167 11.94 11.31 -22.86
CA SER A 167 11.40 12.17 -23.92
C SER A 167 10.97 13.54 -23.38
N ILE A 168 11.85 14.16 -22.58
CA ILE A 168 11.71 15.53 -22.05
C ILE A 168 12.85 16.39 -22.58
N SER A 169 12.72 17.72 -22.53
CA SER A 169 13.82 18.61 -22.94
C SER A 169 15.05 18.46 -22.01
N THR A 170 16.23 18.83 -22.52
CA THR A 170 17.46 18.86 -21.69
C THR A 170 17.31 19.83 -20.53
N GLN A 171 16.63 20.96 -20.73
CA GLN A 171 16.34 21.94 -19.70
C GLN A 171 15.47 21.35 -18.58
N GLU A 172 14.41 20.61 -18.90
CA GLU A 172 13.58 19.94 -17.89
C GLU A 172 14.36 18.86 -17.12
N ALA A 173 15.26 18.14 -17.79
CA ALA A 173 16.11 17.14 -17.15
C ALA A 173 17.13 17.80 -16.19
N GLU A 174 17.73 18.93 -16.58
CA GLU A 174 18.62 19.73 -15.73
C GLU A 174 17.88 20.28 -14.51
N GLU A 175 16.72 20.92 -14.73
CA GLU A 175 15.86 21.44 -13.66
C GLU A 175 15.51 20.33 -12.64
N ALA A 176 15.10 19.16 -13.13
CA ALA A 176 14.79 18.02 -12.27
C ALA A 176 16.01 17.56 -11.45
N LEU A 177 17.19 17.43 -12.07
CA LEU A 177 18.41 17.03 -11.37
C LEU A 177 18.83 18.06 -10.32
N GLU A 178 18.71 19.36 -10.61
CA GLU A 178 19.00 20.44 -9.65
C GLU A 178 18.07 20.39 -8.45
N ILE A 179 16.77 20.19 -8.68
CA ILE A 179 15.80 20.01 -7.59
C ILE A 179 16.15 18.78 -6.76
N LEU A 180 16.43 17.63 -7.38
CA LEU A 180 16.78 16.41 -6.65
C LEU A 180 18.07 16.55 -5.83
N LEU A 181 19.06 17.30 -6.34
CA LEU A 181 20.28 17.65 -5.59
C LEU A 181 19.96 18.53 -4.39
N ARG A 182 19.13 19.57 -4.59
CA ARG A 182 18.69 20.49 -3.53
C ARG A 182 17.93 19.75 -2.43
N LEU A 183 17.10 18.79 -2.81
CA LEU A 183 16.34 17.93 -1.91
C LEU A 183 17.19 16.86 -1.21
N GLY A 184 18.48 16.73 -1.56
CA GLY A 184 19.37 15.71 -1.01
C GLY A 184 18.97 14.27 -1.39
N LEU A 185 18.21 14.10 -2.47
CA LEU A 185 17.78 12.79 -2.98
C LEU A 185 18.84 12.14 -3.87
N ILE A 186 19.67 12.96 -4.51
CA ILE A 186 20.80 12.51 -5.30
C ILE A 186 22.07 13.30 -4.93
N ALA A 187 23.23 12.76 -5.26
CA ALA A 187 24.52 13.42 -5.20
C ALA A 187 25.28 13.28 -6.52
N LYS A 188 26.10 14.27 -6.84
CA LYS A 188 27.07 14.19 -7.95
C LYS A 188 28.22 13.24 -7.58
N THR A 189 28.65 12.46 -8.55
CA THR A 189 29.80 11.54 -8.47
C THR A 189 30.71 11.76 -9.68
N SER A 190 31.90 11.18 -9.69
CA SER A 190 32.81 11.23 -10.85
C SER A 190 32.21 10.60 -12.12
N SER A 191 31.24 9.70 -11.97
CA SER A 191 30.60 8.95 -13.06
C SER A 191 29.16 9.38 -13.36
N GLY A 192 28.70 10.52 -12.83
CA GLY A 192 27.33 11.02 -13.01
C GLY A 192 26.63 11.28 -11.67
N TRP A 193 25.51 10.62 -11.41
CA TRP A 193 24.74 10.78 -10.18
C TRP A 193 24.59 9.48 -9.40
N LYS A 194 24.39 9.61 -8.10
CA LYS A 194 24.05 8.50 -7.21
C LYS A 194 22.87 8.92 -6.34
N VAL A 195 21.92 8.01 -6.16
CA VAL A 195 20.82 8.22 -5.22
C VAL A 195 21.35 8.15 -3.79
N THR A 196 21.05 9.18 -2.99
CA THR A 196 21.48 9.33 -1.60
C THR A 196 20.37 9.00 -0.61
N ASN A 197 19.11 9.25 -0.99
CA ASN A 197 17.96 8.91 -0.17
C ASN A 197 16.85 8.34 -1.05
N THR A 198 16.35 7.17 -0.64
CA THR A 198 15.31 6.41 -1.34
C THR A 198 13.98 6.40 -0.59
N ALA A 199 13.96 6.83 0.68
CA ALA A 199 12.79 6.75 1.54
C ALA A 199 11.86 7.94 1.31
N MET A 200 10.95 7.80 0.33
CA MET A 200 9.84 8.73 0.11
C MET A 200 8.55 7.99 0.41
N HIS A 201 8.07 8.12 1.65
CA HIS A 201 6.77 7.58 2.05
C HIS A 201 5.76 8.73 2.07
N LEU A 202 4.72 8.63 1.22
CA LEU A 202 3.51 9.42 1.41
C LEU A 202 2.55 8.62 2.28
N GLU A 203 2.08 9.25 3.35
CA GLU A 203 1.01 8.69 4.17
C GLU A 203 -0.28 8.53 3.35
N ASN A 204 -1.09 7.53 3.68
CA ASN A 204 -2.31 7.17 2.93
C ASN A 204 -3.38 8.27 2.85
N ASN A 205 -3.31 9.26 3.74
CA ASN A 205 -4.23 10.39 3.78
C ASN A 205 -3.57 11.69 3.34
N SER A 206 -2.36 11.62 2.75
CA SER A 206 -1.66 12.80 2.29
C SER A 206 -2.45 13.47 1.15
N PRO A 207 -2.69 14.80 1.22
CA PRO A 207 -3.32 15.53 0.11
C PRO A 207 -2.48 15.45 -1.18
N LEU A 208 -1.20 15.09 -1.08
CA LEU A 208 -0.27 14.96 -2.21
C LEU A 208 -0.52 13.70 -3.04
N LEU A 209 -1.27 12.72 -2.53
CA LEU A 209 -1.67 11.55 -3.31
C LEU A 209 -2.45 11.95 -4.57
N LYS A 210 -3.32 12.96 -4.45
CA LYS A 210 -4.04 13.51 -5.61
C LYS A 210 -3.08 14.06 -6.66
N SER A 211 -2.06 14.81 -6.23
CA SER A 211 -1.04 15.36 -7.15
C SER A 211 -0.27 14.23 -7.84
N LEU A 212 0.26 13.29 -7.07
CA LEU A 212 0.98 12.13 -7.59
C LEU A 212 0.16 11.35 -8.61
N HIS A 213 -1.08 10.98 -8.26
CA HIS A 213 -1.95 10.23 -9.15
C HIS A 213 -2.24 10.99 -10.44
N THR A 214 -2.52 12.30 -10.33
CA THR A 214 -2.76 13.18 -11.48
C THR A 214 -1.53 13.22 -12.40
N GLN A 215 -0.34 13.45 -11.85
CA GLN A 215 0.90 13.57 -12.62
C GLN A 215 1.23 12.29 -13.39
N TRP A 216 1.08 11.12 -12.77
CA TRP A 216 1.31 9.85 -13.49
C TRP A 216 0.25 9.54 -14.55
N ARG A 217 -1.00 9.97 -14.33
CA ARG A 217 -2.08 9.81 -15.33
C ARG A 217 -1.91 10.76 -16.50
N LEU A 218 -1.43 11.98 -16.27
CA LEU A 218 -0.99 12.89 -17.33
C LEU A 218 0.12 12.24 -18.18
N LYS A 219 1.12 11.62 -17.54
CA LYS A 219 2.15 10.88 -18.28
C LYS A 219 1.60 9.68 -19.06
N SER A 220 0.59 8.97 -18.52
CA SER A 220 -0.10 7.93 -19.29
C SER A 220 -0.82 8.48 -20.52
N ILE A 221 -1.46 9.64 -20.41
CA ILE A 221 -2.08 10.33 -21.56
C ILE A 221 -1.02 10.69 -22.61
N ASP A 222 0.12 11.26 -22.19
CA ASP A 222 1.25 11.55 -23.09
C ASP A 222 1.79 10.28 -23.76
N ALA A 223 1.88 9.16 -23.02
CA ALA A 223 2.34 7.90 -23.58
C ALA A 223 1.38 7.33 -24.63
N ILE A 224 0.06 7.49 -24.42
CA ILE A 224 -0.98 7.10 -25.38
C ILE A 224 -0.85 7.92 -26.68
N SER A 225 -0.62 9.23 -26.58
CA SER A 225 -0.56 10.12 -27.74
C SER A 225 0.66 9.88 -28.64
N LEU A 226 1.77 9.38 -28.07
CA LEU A 226 3.02 9.13 -28.79
C LEU A 226 2.99 7.88 -29.68
N LEU A 227 1.91 7.07 -29.65
CA LEU A 227 1.71 5.85 -30.46
C LEU A 227 2.93 4.90 -30.50
N ARG A 228 3.82 4.96 -29.50
CA ARG A 228 5.00 4.10 -29.43
C ARG A 228 4.57 2.68 -29.05
N THR A 229 4.70 1.80 -30.05
CA THR A 229 4.95 0.34 -30.04
C THR A 229 4.00 -0.62 -29.31
N LYS A 230 3.92 -1.85 -29.86
CA LYS A 230 3.13 -3.02 -29.44
C LYS A 230 3.52 -3.64 -28.08
N GLN A 231 4.31 -2.94 -27.26
CA GLN A 231 4.98 -3.51 -26.07
C GLN A 231 4.28 -3.15 -24.76
N ASP A 232 3.56 -2.02 -24.70
CA ASP A 232 2.86 -1.60 -23.48
C ASP A 232 1.54 -2.35 -23.32
N LEU A 233 1.25 -2.78 -22.08
CA LEU A 233 -0.06 -3.28 -21.71
C LEU A 233 -1.01 -2.10 -21.51
N ARG A 234 -2.03 -2.00 -22.38
CA ARG A 234 -3.04 -0.93 -22.31
C ARG A 234 -4.44 -1.54 -22.35
N TYR A 235 -5.28 -1.14 -21.40
CA TYR A 235 -6.68 -1.54 -21.35
C TYR A 235 -7.53 -0.35 -20.91
N SER A 236 -8.67 -0.15 -21.57
CA SER A 236 -9.68 0.81 -21.16
C SER A 236 -11.04 0.23 -21.51
N GLY A 237 -11.94 0.18 -20.53
CA GLY A 237 -13.27 -0.37 -20.72
C GLY A 237 -14.24 0.24 -19.71
N CYS A 238 -15.46 0.52 -20.16
CA CYS A 238 -16.58 0.87 -19.30
C CYS A 238 -17.50 -0.34 -19.23
N VAL A 239 -17.82 -0.79 -18.02
CA VAL A 239 -18.58 -2.01 -17.78
C VAL A 239 -19.74 -1.73 -16.83
N ALA A 240 -20.89 -2.37 -17.10
CA ALA A 240 -21.99 -2.47 -16.15
C ALA A 240 -21.92 -3.85 -15.49
N LEU A 241 -21.97 -3.89 -14.16
CA LEU A 241 -21.77 -5.11 -13.38
C LEU A 241 -22.56 -5.08 -12.08
N ALA A 242 -22.76 -6.25 -11.46
CA ALA A 242 -23.33 -6.31 -10.13
C ALA A 242 -22.35 -5.74 -9.09
N ARG A 243 -22.88 -5.13 -8.03
CA ARG A 243 -22.05 -4.60 -6.93
C ARG A 243 -21.21 -5.67 -6.23
N THR A 244 -21.63 -6.94 -6.26
CA THR A 244 -20.84 -8.07 -5.76
C THR A 244 -19.60 -8.34 -6.59
N ASP A 245 -19.67 -8.09 -7.90
CA ASP A 245 -18.57 -8.33 -8.83
C ASP A 245 -17.59 -7.15 -8.81
N LEU A 246 -18.08 -5.94 -8.51
CA LEU A 246 -17.24 -4.76 -8.28
C LEU A 246 -16.17 -5.03 -7.21
N GLU A 247 -16.58 -5.60 -6.06
CA GLU A 247 -15.64 -5.89 -4.97
C GLU A 247 -14.68 -7.05 -5.31
N GLN A 248 -15.16 -8.08 -6.01
CA GLN A 248 -14.31 -9.18 -6.47
C GLN A 248 -13.24 -8.69 -7.46
N ILE A 249 -13.59 -7.81 -8.39
CA ILE A 249 -12.64 -7.25 -9.36
C ILE A 249 -11.59 -6.38 -8.64
N LYS A 250 -12.00 -5.56 -7.67
CA LYS A 250 -11.04 -4.80 -6.84
C LYS A 250 -10.04 -5.74 -6.17
N GLU A 251 -10.50 -6.83 -5.55
CA GLU A 251 -9.62 -7.82 -4.92
C GLU A 251 -8.66 -8.49 -5.91
N ILE A 252 -9.13 -8.84 -7.12
CA ILE A 252 -8.26 -9.38 -8.18
C ILE A 252 -7.15 -8.37 -8.55
N LEU A 253 -7.51 -7.10 -8.76
CA LEU A 253 -6.56 -6.04 -9.10
C LEU A 253 -5.56 -5.80 -7.97
N THR A 254 -6.02 -5.82 -6.71
CA THR A 254 -5.18 -5.75 -5.51
C THR A 254 -4.14 -6.86 -5.50
N GLN A 255 -4.56 -8.11 -5.66
CA GLN A 255 -3.64 -9.25 -5.66
C GLN A 255 -2.65 -9.17 -6.83
N ALA A 256 -3.06 -8.65 -7.99
CA ALA A 256 -2.17 -8.42 -9.13
C ALA A 256 -1.09 -7.37 -8.82
N ILE A 257 -1.46 -6.27 -8.16
CA ILE A 257 -0.50 -5.23 -7.71
C ILE A 257 0.48 -5.83 -6.70
N GLU A 258 -0.01 -6.56 -5.70
CA GLU A 258 0.84 -7.19 -4.67
C GLU A 258 1.85 -8.17 -5.28
N LYS A 259 1.39 -9.04 -6.18
CA LYS A 259 2.27 -9.98 -6.91
C LYS A 259 3.30 -9.24 -7.76
N SER A 260 2.91 -8.18 -8.44
CA SER A 260 3.81 -7.36 -9.25
C SER A 260 4.90 -6.75 -8.37
N ILE A 261 4.54 -6.11 -7.26
CA ILE A 261 5.51 -5.50 -6.31
C ILE A 261 6.46 -6.56 -5.74
N ALA A 262 5.95 -7.74 -5.36
CA ALA A 262 6.77 -8.84 -4.87
C ALA A 262 7.81 -9.31 -5.91
N GLN A 263 7.49 -9.22 -7.20
CA GLN A 263 8.42 -9.52 -8.29
C GLN A 263 9.42 -8.41 -8.54
N VAL A 264 9.02 -7.14 -8.46
CA VAL A 264 9.95 -6.03 -8.71
C VAL A 264 10.96 -5.94 -7.55
N LEU A 265 10.55 -6.19 -6.30
CA LEU A 265 11.40 -6.10 -5.09
C LEU A 265 12.82 -6.68 -5.19
N PRO A 266 13.00 -7.92 -5.65
CA PRO A 266 14.31 -8.53 -5.84
C PRO A 266 14.96 -8.22 -7.20
N SER A 267 14.24 -7.60 -8.15
CA SER A 267 14.68 -7.38 -9.53
C SER A 267 15.87 -6.42 -9.62
N PRO A 268 16.82 -6.63 -10.55
CA PRO A 268 17.83 -5.63 -10.87
C PRO A 268 17.21 -4.38 -11.52
N GLU A 269 17.86 -3.24 -11.30
CA GLU A 269 17.46 -1.92 -11.80
C GLU A 269 17.90 -1.73 -13.27
N GLU A 270 17.17 -2.33 -14.21
CA GLU A 270 17.52 -2.33 -15.65
C GLU A 270 16.55 -1.54 -16.54
N THR A 271 15.33 -1.31 -16.06
CA THR A 271 14.32 -0.55 -16.81
C THR A 271 13.43 0.28 -15.89
N LEU A 272 12.87 1.35 -16.45
CA LEU A 272 11.86 2.17 -15.81
C LEU A 272 10.49 1.78 -16.36
N ALA A 273 9.58 1.47 -15.45
CA ALA A 273 8.17 1.25 -15.76
C ALA A 273 7.30 1.98 -14.74
N VAL A 274 6.11 2.38 -15.19
CA VAL A 274 5.08 2.99 -14.33
C VAL A 274 3.85 2.12 -14.43
N MET A 275 3.30 1.74 -13.28
CA MET A 275 2.05 0.99 -13.19
C MET A 275 0.98 1.90 -12.59
N ASN A 276 -0.04 2.19 -13.39
CA ASN A 276 -1.24 2.91 -12.97
C ASN A 276 -2.44 1.98 -13.11
N VAL A 277 -3.23 1.83 -12.04
CA VAL A 277 -4.45 1.02 -12.04
C VAL A 277 -5.58 1.85 -11.46
N ASP A 278 -6.69 1.94 -12.20
CA ASP A 278 -7.90 2.67 -11.81
C ASP A 278 -9.12 1.77 -12.05
N PHE A 279 -9.93 1.56 -11.01
CA PHE A 279 -11.22 0.91 -11.12
C PHE A 279 -12.16 1.51 -10.07
N PHE A 280 -13.18 2.25 -10.54
CA PHE A 280 -14.07 3.04 -9.69
C PHE A 280 -15.50 3.08 -10.24
N GLU A 281 -16.46 3.39 -9.38
CA GLU A 281 -17.87 3.62 -9.72
C GLU A 281 -18.02 5.07 -10.22
N ILE A 282 -18.70 5.28 -11.37
CA ILE A 282 -18.94 6.60 -12.01
C ILE A 282 -20.25 7.20 -11.50
#